data_AF-A0A7U3ZKM8-F1
#
_entry.id   AF-A0A7U3ZKM8-F1
#
_cell.length_a   1.000
_cell.length_b   1.000
_cell.length_c   1.000
_cell.angle_alpha   90.00
_cell.angle_beta   90.00
_cell.angle_gamma   90.00
#
_symmetry.space_group_name_H-M   'P 1'
#
loop_
_entity.id
_entity.type
_entity.pdbx_description
1 polymer ?
#
loop_
_entity_poly.entity_id
_entity_poly.type
_entity_poly.pdbx_seq_one_letter_code
_entity_poly.pdbx_strand_id
1 'polypeptide(L)'
;MQEENRVIEYFIHAFTHLRRDAKKGGAPHKPVLLPAIIHEYESGRITDNRIFITPELTHSFSAFWNQLFATAHDKSFALPFYHLSGEKGNWWQLIPTVGCEIWIENPGSMRRFGNLSAAVAYAEIDPNLAVLLLMQESREMVE
;
A
#
# COMPACT_ATOMS: atom_id res chain seq x y z
N MET A 1 17.05 15.11 12.22
CA MET A 1 17.13 16.36 11.44
C MET A 1 17.64 16.20 10.01
N GLN A 2 18.94 16.19 9.67
CA GLN A 2 19.33 16.13 8.23
C GLN A 2 19.01 14.78 7.57
N GLU A 3 19.26 13.67 8.25
CA GLU A 3 18.99 12.33 7.71
C GLU A 3 17.49 12.05 7.62
N GLU A 4 16.76 12.36 8.68
CA GLU A 4 15.30 12.28 8.75
C GLU A 4 14.59 13.07 7.65
N ASN A 5 15.02 14.31 7.37
CA ASN A 5 14.46 15.10 6.27
C ASN A 5 14.69 14.43 4.91
N ARG A 6 15.84 13.80 4.68
CA ARG A 6 16.10 13.06 3.42
C ARG A 6 15.18 11.86 3.27
N VAL A 7 14.90 11.16 4.38
CA VAL A 7 13.96 10.02 4.40
C VAL A 7 12.54 10.50 4.08
N ILE A 8 12.09 11.59 4.69
CA ILE A 8 10.78 12.19 4.40
C ILE A 8 10.69 12.62 2.93
N GLU A 9 11.68 13.38 2.44
CA GLU A 9 11.75 13.82 1.04
C GLU A 9 11.71 12.64 0.06
N TYR A 10 12.42 11.55 0.39
CA TYR A 10 12.41 10.32 -0.39
C TYR A 10 11.00 9.71 -0.47
N PHE A 11 10.29 9.57 0.66
CA PHE A 11 8.96 8.96 0.66
C PHE A 11 7.89 9.85 0.04
N ILE A 12 7.95 11.17 0.23
CA ILE A 12 7.12 12.13 -0.50
C ILE A 12 7.32 11.94 -2.01
N HIS A 13 8.58 11.88 -2.46
CA HIS A 13 8.87 11.63 -3.87
C HIS A 13 8.35 10.26 -4.33
N ALA A 14 8.54 9.20 -3.55
CA ALA A 14 8.07 7.85 -3.88
C ALA A 14 6.53 7.79 -4.03
N PHE A 15 5.79 8.42 -3.12
CA PHE A 15 4.32 8.42 -3.10
C PHE A 15 3.72 9.26 -4.22
N THR A 16 4.37 10.38 -4.57
CA THR A 16 3.92 11.25 -5.67
C THR A 16 4.27 10.71 -7.07
N HIS A 17 5.24 9.80 -7.18
CA HIS A 17 5.72 9.25 -8.45
C HIS A 17 5.38 7.76 -8.67
N LEU A 18 4.35 7.24 -7.99
CA LEU A 18 3.88 5.87 -8.18
C LEU A 18 3.53 5.57 -9.65
N ARG A 19 3.89 4.37 -10.12
CA ARG A 19 3.56 3.91 -11.47
C ARG A 19 2.05 3.69 -11.61
N ARG A 20 1.40 4.53 -12.43
CA ARG A 20 -0.03 4.44 -12.76
C ARG A 20 -0.23 3.75 -14.10
N ASP A 21 -1.26 2.92 -14.21
CA ASP A 21 -1.70 2.40 -15.53
C ASP A 21 -2.40 3.53 -16.29
N ALA A 22 -1.88 3.89 -17.47
CA ALA A 22 -2.43 4.96 -18.30
C ALA A 22 -3.76 4.57 -18.98
N LYS A 23 -4.16 3.30 -18.96
CA LYS A 23 -5.42 2.85 -19.56
C LYS A 23 -6.63 3.38 -18.80
N LYS A 24 -7.71 3.72 -19.53
CA LYS A 24 -8.98 4.26 -19.00
C LYS A 24 -8.84 5.53 -18.15
N GLY A 25 -7.89 6.42 -18.47
CA GLY A 25 -7.75 7.72 -17.82
C GLY A 25 -6.92 7.74 -16.53
N GLY A 26 -6.10 6.71 -16.28
CA GLY A 26 -5.14 6.76 -15.17
C GLY A 26 -5.74 6.36 -13.83
N ALA A 27 -6.49 5.25 -13.79
CA ALA A 27 -7.28 4.87 -12.61
C ALA A 27 -6.43 4.90 -11.31
N PRO A 28 -6.81 5.70 -10.30
CA PRO A 28 -5.99 6.07 -9.14
C PRO A 28 -5.99 5.01 -8.03
N HIS A 29 -5.89 3.72 -8.38
CA HIS A 29 -6.04 2.64 -7.40
C HIS A 29 -4.93 2.60 -6.35
N LYS A 30 -3.67 2.87 -6.72
CA LYS A 30 -2.54 2.91 -5.77
C LYS A 30 -2.62 4.12 -4.82
N PRO A 31 -2.94 5.35 -5.30
CA PRO A 31 -3.14 6.51 -4.43
C PRO A 31 -4.20 6.37 -3.34
N VAL A 32 -5.16 5.44 -3.43
CA VAL A 32 -6.17 5.23 -2.37
C VAL A 32 -5.67 4.29 -1.28
N LEU A 33 -4.78 3.35 -1.64
CA LEU A 33 -4.25 2.39 -0.69
C LEU A 33 -3.34 3.06 0.35
N LEU A 34 -2.53 4.05 -0.05
CA LEU A 34 -1.63 4.73 0.88
C LEU A 34 -2.39 5.48 2.00
N PRO A 35 -3.38 6.35 1.75
CA PRO A 35 -4.18 6.98 2.80
C PRO A 35 -4.88 5.97 3.72
N ALA A 36 -5.36 4.85 3.15
CA ALA A 36 -5.95 3.79 3.96
C ALA A 36 -4.94 3.18 4.93
N ILE A 37 -3.72 2.89 4.47
CA ILE A 37 -2.64 2.36 5.32
C ILE A 37 -2.23 3.38 6.36
N ILE A 38 -2.06 4.65 5.98
CA ILE A 38 -1.73 5.73 6.90
C ILE A 38 -2.78 5.82 8.02
N HIS A 39 -4.06 5.78 7.66
CA HIS A 39 -5.15 5.74 8.63
C HIS A 39 -5.11 4.51 9.57
N GLU A 40 -4.69 3.34 9.07
CA GLU A 40 -4.49 2.16 9.92
C GLU A 40 -3.33 2.35 10.92
N TYR A 41 -2.25 3.07 10.56
CA TYR A 41 -1.20 3.48 11.50
C TYR A 41 -1.71 4.52 12.50
N GLU A 42 -2.45 5.54 12.04
CA GLU A 42 -3.07 6.55 12.90
C GLU A 42 -3.97 5.95 13.98
N SER A 43 -4.77 4.97 13.59
CA SER A 43 -5.71 4.29 14.47
C SER A 43 -5.06 3.22 15.36
N GLY A 44 -3.76 3.00 15.24
CA GLY A 44 -3.00 2.02 16.02
C GLY A 44 -3.30 0.56 15.66
N ARG A 45 -3.92 0.29 14.50
CA ARG A 45 -4.20 -1.06 14.02
C ARG A 45 -3.00 -1.69 13.32
N ILE A 46 -2.12 -0.85 12.74
CA ILE A 46 -0.78 -1.25 12.30
C ILE A 46 0.23 -0.58 13.23
N THR A 47 1.14 -1.37 13.79
CA THR A 47 2.07 -0.91 14.83
C THR A 47 3.54 -1.23 14.53
N ASP A 48 3.82 -1.88 13.41
CA ASP A 48 5.17 -2.26 12.98
C ASP A 48 5.32 -2.10 11.46
N ASN A 49 6.38 -2.67 10.88
CA ASN A 49 6.64 -2.61 9.45
C ASN A 49 5.90 -3.70 8.63
N ARG A 50 4.93 -4.41 9.22
CA ARG A 50 4.18 -5.49 8.59
C ARG A 50 2.72 -5.09 8.41
N ILE A 51 2.27 -5.10 7.17
CA ILE A 51 0.93 -4.73 6.77
C ILE A 51 0.18 -6.00 6.37
N PHE A 52 -0.65 -6.50 7.29
CA PHE A 52 -1.53 -7.63 7.03
C PHE A 52 -2.75 -7.20 6.22
N ILE A 53 -3.25 -8.10 5.35
CA ILE A 53 -4.53 -7.88 4.65
C ILE A 53 -5.67 -8.22 5.62
N THR A 54 -6.09 -7.23 6.41
CA THR A 54 -7.16 -7.39 7.41
C THR A 54 -8.51 -6.88 6.89
N PRO A 55 -9.64 -7.34 7.46
CA PRO A 55 -10.95 -6.75 7.18
C PRO A 55 -10.97 -5.23 7.39
N GLU A 56 -10.32 -4.73 8.44
CA GLU A 56 -10.21 -3.32 8.78
C GLU A 56 -9.50 -2.54 7.68
N LEU A 57 -8.34 -2.99 7.21
CA LEU A 57 -7.61 -2.35 6.12
C LEU A 57 -8.43 -2.33 4.82
N THR A 58 -9.11 -3.43 4.48
CA THR A 58 -9.96 -3.48 3.29
C THR A 58 -11.19 -2.57 3.42
N HIS A 59 -11.69 -2.36 4.64
CA HIS A 59 -12.77 -1.42 4.94
C HIS A 59 -12.29 0.03 4.83
N SER A 60 -11.12 0.37 5.37
CA SER A 60 -10.55 1.71 5.25
C SER A 60 -10.28 2.08 3.80
N PHE A 61 -9.65 1.17 3.03
CA PHE A 61 -9.51 1.33 1.58
C PHE A 61 -10.87 1.57 0.91
N SER A 62 -11.89 0.84 1.35
CA SER A 62 -13.24 0.97 0.84
C SER A 62 -13.87 2.33 1.11
N ALA A 63 -13.67 2.88 2.30
CA ALA A 63 -14.17 4.19 2.71
C ALA A 63 -13.48 5.30 1.91
N PHE A 64 -12.14 5.31 1.87
CA PHE A 64 -11.36 6.29 1.10
C PHE A 64 -11.70 6.24 -0.40
N TRP A 65 -11.86 5.04 -0.97
CA TRP A 65 -12.26 4.89 -2.37
C TRP A 65 -13.59 5.61 -2.65
N ASN A 66 -14.60 5.35 -1.82
CA ASN A 66 -15.94 5.93 -1.99
C ASN A 66 -15.96 7.44 -1.76
N GLN A 67 -15.09 7.96 -0.91
CA GLN A 67 -14.96 9.41 -0.66
C GLN A 67 -14.29 10.14 -1.82
N LEU A 68 -13.25 9.54 -2.42
CA LEU A 68 -12.42 10.18 -3.44
C LEU A 68 -12.94 9.96 -4.86
N PHE A 69 -13.68 8.87 -5.12
CA PHE A 69 -14.14 8.51 -6.46
C PHE A 69 -15.65 8.29 -6.51
N ALA A 70 -16.33 9.18 -7.24
CA ALA A 70 -17.74 9.04 -7.59
C ALA A 70 -17.97 8.19 -8.87
N THR A 71 -16.95 7.46 -9.34
CA THR A 71 -16.88 6.96 -10.73
C THR A 71 -17.09 5.45 -10.86
N ALA A 72 -17.49 5.02 -12.07
CA ALA A 72 -17.79 3.64 -12.48
C ALA A 72 -16.56 2.70 -12.60
N HIS A 73 -15.45 2.99 -11.93
CA HIS A 73 -14.28 2.12 -11.95
C HIS A 73 -14.45 0.95 -10.99
N ASP A 74 -14.04 -0.25 -11.43
CA ASP A 74 -14.05 -1.45 -10.59
C ASP A 74 -13.11 -1.25 -9.40
N LYS A 75 -13.71 -1.14 -8.22
CA LYS A 75 -12.99 -1.09 -6.95
C LYS A 75 -12.24 -2.41 -6.75
N SER A 76 -10.92 -2.37 -6.83
CA SER A 76 -10.06 -3.52 -6.58
C SER A 76 -8.98 -3.17 -5.57
N PHE A 77 -9.00 -3.83 -4.42
CA PHE A 77 -7.93 -3.77 -3.41
C PHE A 77 -6.71 -4.58 -3.84
N ALA A 78 -6.94 -5.69 -4.56
CA ALA A 78 -5.90 -6.68 -4.79
C ALA A 78 -4.75 -6.16 -5.66
N LEU A 79 -5.09 -5.51 -6.78
CA LEU A 79 -4.11 -4.97 -7.71
C LEU A 79 -3.24 -3.85 -7.14
N PRO A 80 -3.77 -2.81 -6.45
CA PRO A 80 -2.91 -1.79 -5.87
C PRO A 80 -1.98 -2.38 -4.81
N PHE A 81 -2.47 -3.27 -3.93
CA PHE A 81 -1.63 -3.92 -2.91
C PHE A 81 -0.50 -4.74 -3.53
N TYR A 82 -0.82 -5.52 -4.56
CA TYR A 82 0.17 -6.32 -5.27
C TYR A 82 1.21 -5.46 -6.00
N HIS A 83 0.77 -4.48 -6.78
CA HIS A 83 1.64 -3.70 -7.66
C HIS A 83 2.54 -2.68 -6.95
N LEU A 84 2.36 -2.43 -5.64
CA LEU A 84 3.31 -1.63 -4.86
C LEU A 84 4.70 -2.30 -4.80
N SER A 85 4.77 -3.63 -4.87
CA SER A 85 6.05 -4.37 -4.96
C SER A 85 6.86 -4.07 -6.23
N GLY A 86 6.20 -3.56 -7.26
CA GLY A 86 6.84 -3.14 -8.51
C GLY A 86 7.25 -1.67 -8.53
N GLU A 87 7.08 -0.92 -7.44
CA GLU A 87 7.52 0.48 -7.36
C GLU A 87 9.04 0.59 -7.20
N LYS A 88 9.59 1.71 -7.63
CA LYS A 88 11.02 1.96 -7.47
C LYS A 88 11.35 2.11 -5.98
N GLY A 89 12.50 1.59 -5.58
CA GLY A 89 13.04 1.82 -4.25
C GLY A 89 12.81 0.70 -3.24
N ASN A 90 12.12 -0.39 -3.62
CA ASN A 90 12.00 -1.62 -2.83
C ASN A 90 11.42 -1.42 -1.41
N TRP A 91 10.73 -0.31 -1.16
CA TRP A 91 10.14 0.03 0.13
C TRP A 91 8.86 -0.75 0.47
N TRP A 92 8.42 -1.64 -0.44
CA TRP A 92 7.28 -2.52 -0.30
C TRP A 92 7.63 -3.91 -0.82
N GLN A 93 7.60 -4.92 0.05
CA GLN A 93 7.86 -6.31 -0.29
C GLN A 93 6.66 -7.17 0.08
N LEU A 94 6.26 -8.09 -0.78
CA LEU A 94 5.21 -9.06 -0.46
C LEU A 94 5.85 -10.30 0.14
N ILE A 95 5.46 -10.65 1.37
CA ILE A 95 5.88 -11.88 2.01
C ILE A 95 4.84 -12.95 1.70
N PRO A 96 5.22 -14.05 1.01
CA PRO A 96 4.28 -15.10 0.67
C PRO A 96 3.85 -15.88 1.90
N THR A 97 2.62 -16.38 1.87
CA THR A 97 2.23 -17.51 2.72
C THR A 97 3.11 -18.71 2.36
N VAL A 98 3.56 -19.47 3.37
CA VAL A 98 4.41 -20.66 3.15
C VAL A 98 3.78 -21.59 2.11
N GLY A 99 4.55 -21.93 1.07
CA GLY A 99 4.09 -22.76 -0.05
C GLY A 99 3.39 -22.00 -1.19
N CYS A 100 3.29 -20.67 -1.10
CA CYS A 100 2.71 -19.80 -2.13
C CYS A 100 3.76 -18.91 -2.83
N GLU A 101 5.06 -19.20 -2.67
CA GLU A 101 6.17 -18.39 -3.18
C GLU A 101 6.07 -18.18 -4.70
N ILE A 102 5.83 -19.26 -5.45
CA ILE A 102 5.66 -19.21 -6.91
C ILE A 102 4.33 -18.51 -7.28
N TRP A 103 3.33 -18.56 -6.41
CA TRP A 103 2.00 -18.03 -6.74
C TRP A 103 2.02 -16.51 -6.83
N ILE A 104 2.75 -15.83 -5.93
CA ILE A 104 2.90 -14.38 -5.91
C ILE A 104 3.73 -13.85 -7.09
N GLU A 105 4.57 -14.68 -7.71
CA GLU A 105 5.35 -14.31 -8.89
C GLU A 105 4.51 -14.18 -10.17
N ASN A 106 3.24 -14.62 -10.15
CA ASN A 106 2.33 -14.55 -11.29
C ASN A 106 1.33 -13.39 -11.16
N PRO A 107 1.51 -12.26 -11.87
CA PRO A 107 0.62 -11.10 -11.77
C PRO A 107 -0.83 -11.38 -12.18
N GLY A 108 -1.05 -12.35 -13.08
CA GLY A 108 -2.40 -12.73 -13.52
C GLY A 108 -3.23 -13.32 -12.38
N SER A 109 -2.57 -14.10 -11.51
CA SER A 109 -3.20 -14.76 -10.36
C SER A 109 -3.59 -13.78 -9.25
N MET A 110 -2.87 -12.65 -9.13
CA MET A 110 -3.04 -11.69 -8.03
C MET A 110 -4.14 -10.64 -8.25
N ARG A 111 -4.87 -10.73 -9.38
CA ARG A 111 -6.01 -9.85 -9.68
C ARG A 111 -7.22 -10.08 -8.78
N ARG A 112 -7.40 -11.30 -8.28
CA ARG A 112 -8.54 -11.68 -7.44
C ARG A 112 -8.16 -11.53 -5.97
N PHE A 113 -9.03 -10.89 -5.20
CA PHE A 113 -8.83 -10.70 -3.76
C PHE A 113 -8.55 -12.02 -3.04
N GLY A 114 -9.36 -13.06 -3.26
CA GLY A 114 -9.18 -14.37 -2.60
C GLY A 114 -7.84 -15.04 -2.92
N ASN A 115 -7.28 -14.83 -4.11
CA ASN A 115 -5.95 -15.35 -4.46
C ASN A 115 -4.87 -14.56 -3.73
N LEU A 116 -4.96 -13.23 -3.74
CA LEU A 116 -4.00 -12.37 -3.04
C LEU A 116 -3.99 -12.68 -1.53
N SER A 117 -5.16 -12.72 -0.89
CA SER A 117 -5.29 -12.95 0.55
C SER A 117 -4.82 -14.34 0.97
N ALA A 118 -4.88 -15.32 0.07
CA ALA A 118 -4.36 -16.66 0.35
C ALA A 118 -2.84 -16.73 0.13
N ALA A 119 -2.33 -16.09 -0.93
CA ALA A 119 -0.94 -16.20 -1.35
C ALA A 119 0.02 -15.30 -0.56
N VAL A 120 -0.46 -14.19 -0.01
CA VAL A 120 0.34 -13.18 0.69
C VAL A 120 0.03 -13.21 2.19
N ALA A 121 1.06 -13.44 3.00
CA ALA A 121 0.96 -13.39 4.44
C ALA A 121 0.83 -11.94 4.94
N TYR A 122 1.69 -11.06 4.44
CA TYR A 122 1.68 -9.61 4.70
C TYR A 122 2.57 -8.89 3.68
N ALA A 123 2.45 -7.56 3.60
CA ALA A 123 3.48 -6.73 2.99
C ALA A 123 4.45 -6.24 4.08
N GLU A 124 5.74 -6.33 3.82
CA GLU A 124 6.79 -5.73 4.65
C GLU A 124 7.23 -4.42 4.01
N ILE A 125 7.16 -3.33 4.78
CA ILE A 125 7.60 -2.00 4.32
C ILE A 125 8.99 -1.65 4.84
N ASP A 126 9.61 -0.66 4.19
CA ASP A 126 10.88 -0.08 4.66
C ASP A 126 10.75 0.34 6.14
N PRO A 127 11.67 -0.08 7.03
CA PRO A 127 11.61 0.28 8.45
C PRO A 127 11.59 1.78 8.70
N ASN A 128 12.26 2.59 7.86
CA ASN A 128 12.22 4.04 7.98
C ASN A 128 10.83 4.57 7.64
N LEU A 129 10.13 3.99 6.66
CA LEU A 129 8.74 4.34 6.39
C LEU A 129 7.85 4.00 7.59
N ALA A 130 8.01 2.82 8.18
CA ALA A 130 7.23 2.43 9.35
C ALA A 130 7.42 3.41 10.52
N VAL A 131 8.66 3.85 10.78
CA VAL A 131 8.95 4.88 11.80
C VAL A 131 8.23 6.19 11.50
N LEU A 132 8.27 6.67 10.25
CA LEU A 132 7.57 7.89 9.87
C LEU A 132 6.05 7.79 10.08
N LEU A 133 5.45 6.65 9.73
CA LEU A 133 4.00 6.45 9.85
C LEU A 133 3.53 6.27 11.30
N LEU A 134 4.40 5.80 12.19
CA LEU A 134 4.09 5.67 13.62
C LEU A 134 4.16 7.00 14.37
N MET A 135 4.99 7.94 13.91
CA MET A 135 5.16 9.25 14.53
C MET A 135 4.19 10.26 13.93
N GLN A 136 3.30 10.84 14.74
CA GLN A 136 2.28 11.78 14.26
C GLN A 136 2.91 12.95 13.47
N GLU A 137 3.94 13.60 14.02
CA GLU A 137 4.61 14.75 13.40
C GLU A 137 5.19 14.42 12.02
N SER A 138 5.76 13.22 11.86
CA SER A 138 6.37 12.77 10.61
C SER A 138 5.33 12.27 9.62
N ARG A 139 4.26 11.65 10.10
CA ARG A 139 3.16 11.12 9.30
C ARG A 139 2.41 12.24 8.58
N GLU A 140 2.11 13.34 9.28
CA GLU A 140 1.47 14.53 8.71
C GLU A 140 2.27 15.14 7.53
N MET A 141 3.56 14.85 7.42
CA MET A 141 4.41 15.33 6.32
C MET A 141 4.37 14.45 5.07
N VAL A 142 3.93 13.19 5.18
CA VAL A 142 3.93 12.20 4.09
C VAL A 142 2.52 11.79 3.62
N GLU A 143 1.47 12.29 4.27
CA GLU A 143 0.06 12.20 3.84
C GLU A 143 -0.24 12.97 2.55
#